data_AF-A0A256FRC4-F1
#
_entry.id   AF-A0A256FRC4-F1
#
_cell.length_a   1.000
_cell.length_b   1.000
_cell.length_c   1.000
_cell.angle_alpha   90.00
_cell.angle_beta   90.00
_cell.angle_gamma   90.00
#
_symmetry.space_group_name_H-M   'P 1'
#
loop_
_entity.id
_entity.type
_entity.pdbx_description
1 polymer ?
#
loop_
_entity_poly.entity_id
_entity_poly.type
_entity_poly.pdbx_seq_one_letter_code
_entity_poly.pdbx_strand_id
1 'polypeptide(L)'
;MTFAYENIRLAELVAVTEQNKVMFDDFVSFLSTLGYQSLHNFIDEKDSNQAIDTLVAYFERKLPTGVQLLDGIARPYQQDKAKWLLVSWILRDAPEQRLRPMLKYIEGRTLNHRRAVLLNLIREHVSHFLSQPERWNWPTIAEVMSDRLEGSRRAIKGTLFEAIVRRILSELFEQYQLPLKVSEVEIRLEGETYDVAVDGPKERILIPVKTRETMGGGHALLFTRDIHKSISAARAAELECIPIVIAESWGGKLESLNAKHVIYVDRNPNQIKEVEPMLREQIAACMPIFVKLAA
;
A
#
# COMPACT_ATOMS: atom_id res chain seq x y z
N MET A 1 -17.85 -26.76 9.88
CA MET A 1 -16.86 -25.72 9.61
C MET A 1 -16.67 -25.63 8.11
N THR A 2 -17.24 -24.61 7.49
CA THR A 2 -17.05 -24.30 6.07
C THR A 2 -15.78 -23.48 5.99
N PHE A 3 -14.66 -24.10 5.62
CA PHE A 3 -13.47 -23.34 5.23
C PHE A 3 -13.85 -22.53 3.99
N ALA A 4 -13.63 -21.22 4.00
CA ALA A 4 -13.74 -20.42 2.79
C ALA A 4 -12.63 -20.87 1.82
N TYR A 5 -12.97 -21.69 0.83
CA TYR A 5 -12.08 -22.08 -0.28
C TYR A 5 -11.82 -20.90 -1.24
N GLU A 6 -12.61 -19.84 -1.15
CA GLU A 6 -12.54 -18.68 -2.02
C GLU A 6 -11.39 -17.75 -1.61
N ASN A 7 -10.33 -17.75 -2.40
CA ASN A 7 -9.25 -16.77 -2.27
C ASN A 7 -9.68 -15.45 -2.91
N ILE A 8 -10.62 -14.76 -2.26
CA ILE A 8 -11.20 -13.48 -2.72
C ILE A 8 -10.09 -12.47 -3.04
N ARG A 9 -9.06 -12.42 -2.19
CA ARG A 9 -7.86 -11.59 -2.41
C ARG A 9 -7.20 -11.85 -3.76
N LEU A 10 -6.93 -13.12 -4.08
CA LEU A 10 -6.29 -13.48 -5.35
C LEU A 10 -7.22 -13.17 -6.54
N ALA A 11 -8.51 -13.47 -6.41
CA ALA A 11 -9.49 -13.18 -7.46
C ALA A 11 -9.57 -11.68 -7.77
N GLU A 12 -9.62 -10.82 -6.74
CA GLU A 12 -9.58 -9.36 -6.86
C GLU A 12 -8.29 -8.90 -7.56
N LEU A 13 -7.13 -9.38 -7.14
CA LEU A 13 -5.83 -8.99 -7.71
C LEU A 13 -5.70 -9.38 -9.17
N VAL A 14 -6.10 -10.61 -9.53
CA VAL A 14 -6.08 -11.08 -10.92
C VAL A 14 -7.01 -10.23 -11.79
N ALA A 15 -8.22 -9.93 -11.30
CA ALA A 15 -9.17 -9.09 -12.02
C ALA A 15 -8.63 -7.67 -12.29
N VAL A 16 -7.95 -7.06 -11.32
CA VAL A 16 -7.34 -5.73 -11.50
C VAL A 16 -6.12 -5.80 -12.43
N THR A 17 -5.31 -6.86 -12.33
CA THR A 17 -4.14 -7.07 -13.20
C THR A 17 -4.58 -7.17 -14.66
N GLU A 18 -5.62 -7.94 -14.96
CA GLU A 18 -6.16 -8.07 -16.32
C GLU A 18 -6.78 -6.76 -16.82
N GLN A 19 -7.45 -5.98 -15.96
CA GLN A 19 -7.93 -4.64 -16.34
C GLN A 19 -6.78 -3.70 -16.73
N ASN A 20 -5.61 -3.85 -16.10
CA ASN A 20 -4.42 -3.04 -16.44
C ASN A 20 -3.73 -3.47 -17.73
N LYS A 21 -4.09 -4.63 -18.32
CA LYS A 21 -3.55 -5.07 -19.61
C LYS A 21 -3.73 -4.03 -20.70
N VAL A 22 -4.84 -3.28 -20.68
CA VAL A 22 -5.13 -2.21 -21.64
C VAL A 22 -4.01 -1.16 -21.68
N MET A 23 -3.46 -0.80 -20.52
CA MET A 23 -2.37 0.18 -20.45
C MET A 23 -1.03 -0.41 -20.88
N PHE A 24 -0.78 -1.70 -20.63
CA PHE A 24 0.37 -2.40 -21.18
C PHE A 24 0.31 -2.48 -22.71
N ASP A 25 -0.84 -2.88 -23.27
CA ASP A 25 -1.05 -2.98 -24.71
C ASP A 25 -0.91 -1.62 -25.39
N ASP A 26 -1.40 -0.54 -24.77
CA ASP A 26 -1.20 0.84 -25.24
C ASP A 26 0.29 1.21 -25.33
N PHE A 27 1.09 0.85 -24.33
CA PHE A 27 2.53 1.09 -24.34
C PHE A 27 3.23 0.30 -25.45
N VAL A 28 2.91 -0.98 -25.62
CA VAL A 28 3.47 -1.81 -26.70
C VAL A 28 3.06 -1.25 -28.07
N SER A 29 1.80 -0.86 -28.24
CA SER A 29 1.32 -0.24 -29.48
C SER A 29 2.06 1.06 -29.77
N PHE A 30 2.32 1.88 -28.75
CA PHE A 30 3.14 3.09 -28.88
C PHE A 30 4.56 2.77 -29.34
N LEU A 31 5.21 1.78 -28.73
CA LEU A 31 6.54 1.34 -29.17
C LEU A 31 6.55 0.89 -30.63
N SER A 32 5.51 0.20 -31.09
CA SER A 32 5.37 -0.19 -32.50
C SER A 32 5.25 1.00 -33.45
N THR A 33 4.65 2.12 -33.03
CA THR A 33 4.64 3.36 -33.85
C THR A 33 6.03 3.95 -34.05
N LEU A 34 7.00 3.58 -33.20
CA LEU A 34 8.40 3.99 -33.27
C LEU A 34 9.32 2.90 -33.86
N GLY A 35 8.73 1.82 -34.41
CA GLY A 35 9.47 0.77 -35.11
C GLY A 35 9.88 -0.43 -34.25
N TYR A 36 9.58 -0.45 -32.96
CA TYR A 36 9.84 -1.63 -32.12
C TYR A 36 8.74 -2.69 -32.34
N GLN A 37 9.12 -3.84 -32.90
CA GLN A 37 8.18 -4.93 -33.21
C GLN A 37 7.66 -5.64 -31.95
N SER A 38 8.38 -5.52 -30.83
CA SER A 38 8.02 -6.09 -29.55
C SER A 38 8.59 -5.26 -28.41
N LEU A 39 8.07 -5.47 -27.20
CA LEU A 39 8.67 -4.89 -25.99
C LEU A 39 10.13 -5.34 -25.83
N HIS A 40 10.44 -6.61 -26.15
CA HIS A 40 11.80 -7.14 -26.10
C HIS A 40 12.77 -6.35 -27.00
N ASN A 41 12.35 -5.94 -28.20
CA ASN A 41 13.20 -5.11 -29.08
C ASN A 41 13.53 -3.75 -28.44
N PHE A 42 12.58 -3.12 -27.76
CA PHE A 42 12.85 -1.90 -27.02
C PHE A 42 13.82 -2.14 -25.85
N ILE A 43 13.66 -3.26 -25.13
CA ILE A 43 14.58 -3.63 -24.05
C ILE A 43 16.00 -3.89 -24.58
N ASP A 44 16.14 -4.45 -25.77
CA ASP A 44 17.44 -4.76 -26.38
C ASP A 44 18.08 -3.59 -27.14
N GLU A 45 17.40 -2.44 -27.26
CA GLU A 45 17.88 -1.23 -27.94
C GLU A 45 19.31 -0.86 -27.50
N LYS A 46 20.20 -0.67 -28.46
CA LYS A 46 21.62 -0.37 -28.22
C LYS A 46 21.91 1.12 -28.24
N ASP A 47 21.08 1.90 -28.94
CA ASP A 47 21.19 3.36 -28.90
C ASP A 47 20.47 3.92 -27.66
N SER A 48 21.26 4.27 -26.66
CA SER A 48 20.77 4.87 -25.41
C SER A 48 19.98 6.17 -25.66
N ASN A 49 20.38 6.98 -26.64
CA ASN A 49 19.68 8.24 -26.94
C ASN A 49 18.31 7.96 -27.53
N GLN A 50 18.23 7.01 -28.47
CA GLN A 50 16.95 6.58 -29.06
C GLN A 50 15.99 6.02 -27.99
N ALA A 51 16.51 5.22 -27.05
CA ALA A 51 15.70 4.69 -25.96
C ALA A 51 15.23 5.80 -24.99
N ILE A 52 16.09 6.77 -24.68
CA ILE A 52 15.73 7.94 -23.86
C ILE A 52 14.64 8.77 -24.57
N ASP A 53 14.82 9.10 -25.84
CA ASP A 53 13.86 9.89 -26.61
C ASP A 53 12.51 9.18 -26.71
N THR A 54 12.51 7.86 -26.90
CA THR A 54 11.31 7.02 -26.86
C THR A 54 10.56 7.15 -25.53
N LEU A 55 11.28 7.07 -24.41
CA LEU A 55 10.70 7.19 -23.06
C LEU A 55 10.19 8.61 -22.78
N VAL A 56 10.92 9.65 -23.22
CA VAL A 56 10.48 11.04 -23.11
C VAL A 56 9.19 11.24 -23.89
N ALA A 57 9.14 10.80 -25.14
CA ALA A 57 7.94 10.88 -25.98
C ALA A 57 6.74 10.18 -25.33
N TYR A 58 6.94 9.00 -24.71
CA TYR A 58 5.88 8.33 -23.96
C TYR A 58 5.42 9.15 -22.75
N PHE A 59 6.34 9.71 -21.97
CA PHE A 59 6.00 10.51 -20.79
C PHE A 59 5.32 11.84 -21.14
N GLU A 60 5.55 12.40 -22.31
CA GLU A 60 4.91 13.65 -22.77
C GLU A 60 3.57 13.39 -23.47
N ARG A 61 3.38 12.18 -24.00
CA ARG A 61 2.13 11.75 -24.62
C ARG A 61 0.96 11.73 -23.62
N LYS A 62 -0.19 12.21 -24.08
CA LYS A 62 -1.48 12.05 -23.39
C LYS A 62 -2.03 10.65 -23.65
N LEU A 63 -2.50 9.97 -22.60
CA LEU A 63 -3.12 8.65 -22.76
C LEU A 63 -4.48 8.77 -23.47
N PRO A 64 -4.83 7.83 -24.37
CA PRO A 64 -6.15 7.77 -24.97
C PRO A 64 -7.27 7.61 -23.94
N THR A 65 -8.48 8.01 -24.31
CA THR A 65 -9.66 7.80 -23.46
C THR A 65 -9.85 6.32 -23.17
N GLY A 66 -10.06 5.98 -21.89
CA GLY A 66 -10.22 4.59 -21.43
C GLY A 66 -8.91 3.86 -21.13
N VAL A 67 -7.75 4.42 -21.48
CA VAL A 67 -6.45 3.86 -21.10
C VAL A 67 -6.03 4.42 -19.75
N GLN A 68 -5.98 3.56 -18.74
CA GLN A 68 -5.64 3.92 -17.37
C GLN A 68 -4.93 2.78 -16.66
N LEU A 69 -4.08 3.14 -15.69
CA LEU A 69 -3.50 2.22 -14.74
C LEU A 69 -4.29 2.31 -13.44
N LEU A 70 -4.74 1.18 -12.94
CA LEU A 70 -5.50 1.04 -11.72
C LEU A 70 -4.58 0.62 -10.56
N ASP A 71 -4.91 1.10 -9.36
CA ASP A 71 -4.30 0.68 -8.10
C ASP A 71 -4.86 -0.66 -7.60
N GLY A 72 -4.32 -1.17 -6.49
CA GLY A 72 -4.69 -2.47 -5.92
C GLY A 72 -6.16 -2.64 -5.49
N ILE A 73 -7.00 -1.59 -5.57
CA ILE A 73 -8.45 -1.66 -5.35
C ILE A 73 -9.25 -1.10 -6.54
N ALA A 74 -8.68 -1.16 -7.74
CA ALA A 74 -9.31 -0.74 -9.00
C ALA A 74 -9.58 0.77 -9.13
N ARG A 75 -8.86 1.64 -8.41
CA ARG A 75 -8.98 3.11 -8.61
C ARG A 75 -7.92 3.59 -9.60
N PRO A 76 -8.25 4.53 -10.51
CA PRO A 76 -7.29 5.00 -11.50
C PRO A 76 -6.22 5.91 -10.89
N TYR A 77 -4.96 5.70 -11.30
CA TYR A 77 -3.88 6.66 -11.07
C TYR A 77 -3.98 7.85 -12.01
N GLN A 78 -3.50 9.01 -11.55
CA GLN A 78 -3.27 10.17 -12.42
C GLN A 78 -2.28 9.83 -13.53
N GLN A 79 -2.50 10.33 -14.76
CA GLN A 79 -1.78 9.87 -15.97
C GLN A 79 -0.25 9.91 -15.83
N ASP A 80 0.32 10.99 -15.29
CA ASP A 80 1.78 11.12 -15.15
C ASP A 80 2.36 10.11 -14.16
N LYS A 81 1.60 9.79 -13.10
CA LYS A 81 1.96 8.74 -12.16
C LYS A 81 1.78 7.36 -12.81
N ALA A 82 0.68 7.14 -13.53
CA ALA A 82 0.39 5.90 -14.23
C ALA A 82 1.52 5.51 -15.21
N LYS A 83 1.95 6.43 -16.07
CA LYS A 83 3.06 6.20 -17.02
C LYS A 83 4.36 5.85 -16.30
N TRP A 84 4.68 6.59 -15.23
CA TRP A 84 5.87 6.34 -14.40
C TRP A 84 5.85 4.95 -13.75
N LEU A 85 4.72 4.58 -13.15
CA LEU A 85 4.52 3.28 -12.53
C LEU A 85 4.62 2.16 -13.57
N LEU A 86 3.89 2.26 -14.69
CA LEU A 86 3.84 1.23 -15.72
C LEU A 86 5.24 0.87 -16.23
N VAL A 87 6.02 1.85 -16.70
CA VAL A 87 7.35 1.58 -17.27
C VAL A 87 8.29 1.03 -16.20
N SER A 88 8.22 1.56 -14.97
CA SER A 88 9.03 1.04 -13.86
C SER A 88 8.67 -0.41 -13.50
N TRP A 89 7.37 -0.76 -13.54
CA TRP A 89 6.91 -2.13 -13.29
C TRP A 89 7.29 -3.09 -14.41
N ILE A 90 7.22 -2.66 -15.67
CA ILE A 90 7.73 -3.42 -16.81
C ILE A 90 9.21 -3.76 -16.60
N LEU A 91 10.00 -2.78 -16.16
CA LEU A 91 11.41 -2.95 -15.82
C LEU A 91 11.66 -3.63 -14.45
N ARG A 92 10.61 -4.18 -13.82
CA ARG A 92 10.62 -4.98 -12.59
C ARG A 92 11.04 -4.23 -11.33
N ASP A 93 10.77 -2.93 -11.30
CA ASP A 93 11.26 -2.07 -10.25
C ASP A 93 10.19 -1.54 -9.27
N ALA A 94 10.65 -0.85 -8.23
CA ALA A 94 9.87 -0.17 -7.20
C ALA A 94 9.96 1.36 -7.40
N PRO A 95 9.05 1.96 -8.19
CA PRO A 95 9.14 3.36 -8.63
C PRO A 95 9.22 4.39 -7.49
N GLU A 96 8.40 4.24 -6.45
CA GLU A 96 8.30 5.26 -5.39
C GLU A 96 9.38 5.11 -4.31
N GLN A 97 9.70 3.89 -3.91
CA GLN A 97 10.61 3.62 -2.79
C GLN A 97 12.08 3.62 -3.24
N ARG A 98 12.36 3.12 -4.45
CA ARG A 98 13.73 2.96 -4.96
C ARG A 98 14.11 4.04 -5.97
N LEU A 99 13.29 4.24 -7.00
CA LEU A 99 13.66 5.07 -8.14
C LEU A 99 13.47 6.57 -7.90
N ARG A 100 12.37 6.97 -7.25
CA ARG A 100 12.08 8.38 -7.01
C ARG A 100 13.18 9.13 -6.22
N PRO A 101 13.80 8.54 -5.16
CA PRO A 101 14.96 9.16 -4.53
C PRO A 101 16.15 9.38 -5.47
N MET A 102 16.37 8.49 -6.43
CA MET A 102 17.49 8.56 -7.37
C MET A 102 17.37 9.71 -8.38
N LEU A 103 16.15 10.14 -8.70
CA LEU A 103 15.90 11.26 -9.65
C LEU A 103 16.58 12.58 -9.24
N LYS A 104 16.97 12.71 -7.97
CA LYS A 104 17.72 13.88 -7.46
C LYS A 104 19.15 13.94 -7.99
N TYR A 105 19.72 12.80 -8.38
CA TYR A 105 21.10 12.65 -8.85
C TYR A 105 21.21 12.45 -10.36
N ILE A 106 20.07 12.44 -11.07
CA ILE A 106 20.03 12.31 -12.53
C ILE A 106 19.95 13.69 -13.15
N GLU A 107 20.88 13.99 -14.05
CA GLU A 107 20.88 15.23 -14.83
C GLU A 107 19.76 15.22 -15.89
N GLY A 108 19.15 16.38 -16.13
CA GLY A 108 18.12 16.51 -17.15
C GLY A 108 17.32 17.81 -17.06
N ARG A 109 16.81 18.25 -18.21
CA ARG A 109 16.11 19.54 -18.35
C ARG A 109 14.73 19.53 -17.69
N THR A 110 14.04 18.39 -17.70
CA THR A 110 12.69 18.23 -17.16
C THR A 110 12.61 16.98 -16.27
N LEU A 111 11.54 16.87 -15.48
CA LEU A 111 11.28 15.65 -14.70
C LEU A 111 11.12 14.42 -15.60
N ASN A 112 10.43 14.54 -16.73
CA ASN A 112 10.25 13.45 -17.69
C ASN A 112 11.56 13.02 -18.32
N HIS A 113 12.44 13.97 -18.66
CA HIS A 113 13.79 13.64 -19.14
C HIS A 113 14.59 12.86 -18.09
N ARG A 114 14.60 13.31 -16.83
CA ARG A 114 15.30 12.59 -15.75
C ARG A 114 14.73 11.19 -15.51
N ARG A 115 13.41 11.02 -15.61
CA ARG A 115 12.74 9.70 -15.55
C ARG A 115 13.17 8.81 -16.70
N ALA A 116 13.21 9.34 -17.93
CA ALA A 116 13.64 8.61 -19.11
C ALA A 116 15.09 8.15 -19.01
N VAL A 117 16.01 9.04 -18.62
CA VAL A 117 17.43 8.70 -18.38
C VAL A 117 17.56 7.59 -17.33
N LEU A 118 16.89 7.73 -16.19
CA LEU A 118 16.94 6.72 -15.12
C LEU A 118 16.40 5.36 -15.58
N LEU A 119 15.26 5.35 -16.27
CA LEU A 119 14.65 4.11 -16.76
C LEU A 119 15.45 3.49 -17.91
N ASN A 120 16.15 4.28 -18.73
CA ASN A 120 17.08 3.74 -19.71
C ASN A 120 18.27 3.01 -19.05
N LEU A 121 18.86 3.58 -17.99
CA LEU A 121 19.91 2.89 -17.23
C LEU A 121 19.42 1.55 -16.64
N ILE A 122 18.18 1.52 -16.14
CA ILE A 122 17.58 0.30 -15.64
C ILE A 122 17.33 -0.69 -16.78
N ARG A 123 16.76 -0.22 -17.91
CA ARG A 123 16.52 -1.01 -19.12
C ARG A 123 17.80 -1.69 -19.62
N GLU A 124 18.89 -0.93 -19.73
CA GLU A 124 20.20 -1.47 -20.09
C GLU A 124 20.65 -2.52 -19.07
N HIS A 125 20.57 -2.23 -17.77
CA HIS A 125 20.97 -3.18 -16.75
C HIS A 125 20.18 -4.50 -16.81
N VAL A 126 18.85 -4.42 -16.90
CA VAL A 126 17.97 -5.62 -16.91
C VAL A 126 18.10 -6.43 -18.19
N SER A 127 18.39 -5.80 -19.34
CA SER A 127 18.56 -6.53 -20.60
C SER A 127 19.74 -7.51 -20.58
N HIS A 128 20.75 -7.27 -19.72
CA HIS A 128 21.93 -8.13 -19.61
C HIS A 128 21.63 -9.51 -19.03
N PHE A 129 20.67 -9.61 -18.10
CA PHE A 129 20.33 -10.86 -17.40
C PHE A 129 18.90 -11.34 -17.64
N LEU A 130 18.07 -10.53 -18.31
CA LEU A 130 16.73 -10.87 -18.78
C LEU A 130 16.65 -10.77 -20.31
N SER A 131 17.62 -11.34 -21.02
CA SER A 131 17.74 -11.22 -22.49
C SER A 131 16.72 -12.04 -23.28
N GLN A 132 15.98 -12.94 -22.64
CA GLN A 132 15.03 -13.83 -23.29
C GLN A 132 13.73 -13.09 -23.67
N PRO A 133 13.22 -13.19 -24.92
CA PRO A 133 12.00 -12.52 -25.35
C PRO A 133 10.77 -12.86 -24.49
N GLU A 134 10.67 -14.10 -24.00
CA GLU A 134 9.55 -14.60 -23.20
C GLU A 134 9.43 -13.87 -21.84
N ARG A 135 10.51 -13.18 -21.41
CA ARG A 135 10.54 -12.39 -20.18
C ARG A 135 9.86 -11.03 -20.32
N TRP A 136 9.48 -10.65 -21.54
CA TRP A 136 8.96 -9.33 -21.92
C TRP A 136 7.58 -9.41 -22.60
N ASN A 137 6.80 -10.43 -22.24
CA ASN A 137 5.42 -10.60 -22.67
C ASN A 137 4.44 -10.31 -21.53
N TRP A 138 3.14 -10.18 -21.87
CA TRP A 138 2.10 -9.89 -20.88
C TRP A 138 2.09 -10.87 -19.70
N PRO A 139 2.11 -12.21 -19.87
CA PRO A 139 2.09 -13.13 -18.73
C PRO A 139 3.20 -12.86 -17.71
N THR A 140 4.42 -12.59 -18.16
CA THR A 140 5.54 -12.29 -17.23
C THR A 140 5.36 -10.94 -16.55
N ILE A 141 4.92 -9.92 -17.29
CA ILE A 141 4.69 -8.58 -16.73
C ILE A 141 3.49 -8.55 -15.79
N ALA A 142 2.47 -9.36 -16.06
CA ALA A 142 1.28 -9.51 -15.23
C ALA A 142 1.63 -10.02 -13.82
N GLU A 143 2.54 -10.98 -13.69
CA GLU A 143 3.03 -11.46 -12.39
C GLU A 143 3.70 -10.35 -11.59
N VAL A 144 4.57 -9.56 -12.24
CA VAL A 144 5.22 -8.40 -11.60
C VAL A 144 4.18 -7.38 -11.19
N MET A 145 3.21 -7.09 -12.07
CA MET A 145 2.15 -6.12 -11.80
C MET A 145 1.25 -6.57 -10.65
N SER A 146 0.88 -7.86 -10.59
CA SER A 146 0.08 -8.45 -9.51
C SER A 146 0.77 -8.29 -8.16
N ASP A 147 2.08 -8.53 -8.07
CA ASP A 147 2.85 -8.29 -6.84
C ASP A 147 2.85 -6.81 -6.42
N ARG A 148 3.01 -5.89 -7.38
CA ARG A 148 2.95 -4.43 -7.11
C ARG A 148 1.56 -3.99 -6.68
N LEU A 149 0.51 -4.55 -7.28
CA LEU A 149 -0.88 -4.30 -6.91
C LEU A 149 -1.21 -4.83 -5.53
N GLU A 150 -0.67 -5.99 -5.12
CA GLU A 150 -0.82 -6.49 -3.75
C GLU A 150 -0.15 -5.55 -2.73
N GLY A 151 1.01 -5.00 -3.05
CA GLY A 151 1.63 -3.93 -2.25
C GLY A 151 0.71 -2.71 -2.12
N SER A 152 0.17 -2.23 -3.24
CA SER A 152 -0.78 -1.10 -3.26
C SER A 152 -2.04 -1.40 -2.48
N ARG A 153 -2.64 -2.58 -2.64
CA ARG A 153 -3.89 -3.00 -1.98
C ARG A 153 -3.73 -3.00 -0.47
N ARG A 154 -2.65 -3.61 0.04
CA ARG A 154 -2.36 -3.64 1.47
C ARG A 154 -2.20 -2.24 2.06
N ALA A 155 -1.47 -1.36 1.38
CA ALA A 155 -1.32 0.02 1.84
C ALA A 155 -2.67 0.76 1.91
N ILE A 156 -3.51 0.63 0.88
CA ILE A 156 -4.81 1.30 0.80
C ILE A 156 -5.78 0.75 1.86
N LYS A 157 -5.86 -0.58 2.01
CA LYS A 157 -6.72 -1.19 3.04
C LYS A 157 -6.24 -0.87 4.46
N GLY A 158 -4.92 -0.74 4.68
CA GLY A 158 -4.36 -0.22 5.93
C GLY A 158 -4.96 1.15 6.27
N THR A 159 -4.75 2.13 5.40
CA THR A 159 -5.26 3.51 5.58
C THR A 159 -6.79 3.56 5.74
N LEU A 160 -7.54 2.67 5.07
CA LEU A 160 -8.99 2.59 5.22
C LEU A 160 -9.40 2.30 6.67
N PHE A 161 -8.79 1.31 7.31
CA PHE A 161 -9.13 0.97 8.70
C PHE A 161 -8.73 2.06 9.68
N GLU A 162 -7.62 2.75 9.44
CA GLU A 162 -7.27 3.92 10.24
C GLU A 162 -8.34 5.02 10.12
N ALA A 163 -8.87 5.28 8.92
CA ALA A 163 -9.93 6.25 8.72
C ALA A 163 -11.26 5.83 9.38
N ILE A 164 -11.61 4.54 9.30
CA ILE A 164 -12.78 3.97 9.99
C ILE A 164 -12.65 4.15 11.50
N VAL A 165 -11.49 3.83 12.09
CA VAL A 165 -11.24 4.02 13.52
C VAL A 165 -11.40 5.47 13.93
N ARG A 166 -10.78 6.41 13.20
CA ARG A 166 -10.90 7.86 13.50
C ARG A 166 -12.36 8.29 13.48
N ARG A 167 -13.11 7.92 12.44
CA ARG A 167 -14.53 8.26 12.32
C ARG A 167 -15.35 7.70 13.47
N ILE A 168 -15.19 6.41 13.80
CA ILE A 168 -15.91 5.78 14.91
C ILE A 168 -15.61 6.48 16.24
N LEU A 169 -14.34 6.77 16.53
CA LEU A 169 -13.95 7.48 17.75
C LEU A 169 -14.58 8.87 17.82
N SER A 170 -14.52 9.65 16.72
CA SER A 170 -15.13 10.97 16.66
C SER A 170 -16.64 10.93 16.89
N GLU A 171 -17.35 10.01 16.21
CA GLU A 171 -18.80 9.81 16.38
C GLU A 171 -19.16 9.43 17.83
N LEU A 172 -18.38 8.54 18.46
CA LEU A 172 -18.59 8.14 19.85
C LEU A 172 -18.28 9.28 20.82
N PHE A 173 -17.21 10.03 20.62
CA PHE A 173 -16.88 11.16 21.51
C PHE A 173 -17.93 12.27 21.42
N GLU A 174 -18.47 12.54 20.23
CA GLU A 174 -19.59 13.44 20.06
C GLU A 174 -20.85 12.92 20.76
N GLN A 175 -21.19 11.64 20.58
CA GLN A 175 -22.35 11.01 21.22
C GLN A 175 -22.26 11.05 22.76
N TYR A 176 -21.07 10.84 23.33
CA TYR A 176 -20.82 10.86 24.77
C TYR A 176 -20.44 12.25 25.30
N GLN A 177 -20.43 13.28 24.45
CA GLN A 177 -20.06 14.66 24.78
C GLN A 177 -18.68 14.79 25.45
N LEU A 178 -17.71 13.99 25.01
CA LEU A 178 -16.35 14.02 25.54
C LEU A 178 -15.51 15.09 24.81
N PRO A 179 -14.81 15.98 25.53
CA PRO A 179 -13.93 17.00 24.95
C PRO A 179 -12.57 16.40 24.52
N LEU A 180 -12.59 15.28 23.81
CA LEU A 180 -11.41 14.59 23.31
C LEU A 180 -11.18 14.92 21.84
N LYS A 181 -9.92 14.99 21.43
CA LYS A 181 -9.53 15.23 20.04
C LYS A 181 -8.88 13.99 19.44
N VAL A 182 -9.37 13.55 18.29
CA VAL A 182 -8.75 12.50 17.48
C VAL A 182 -7.75 13.12 16.52
N SER A 183 -6.57 12.51 16.37
CA SER A 183 -5.56 12.99 15.43
C SER A 183 -5.96 12.76 13.98
N GLU A 184 -5.77 13.78 13.13
CA GLU A 184 -6.03 13.70 11.68
C GLU A 184 -4.94 12.92 10.93
N VAL A 185 -3.76 12.80 11.52
CA VAL A 185 -2.56 12.18 10.91
C VAL A 185 -1.90 11.18 11.86
N GLU A 186 -1.06 10.32 11.30
CA GLU A 186 -0.19 9.43 12.06
C GLU A 186 0.74 10.22 13.00
N ILE A 187 1.04 9.64 14.17
CA ILE A 187 2.03 10.19 15.12
C ILE A 187 3.29 9.34 15.09
N ARG A 188 4.46 10.00 15.07
CA ARG A 188 5.77 9.35 15.18
C ARG A 188 6.34 9.51 16.57
N LEU A 189 6.79 8.41 17.17
CA LEU A 189 7.41 8.38 18.48
C LEU A 189 8.45 7.26 18.54
N GLU A 190 9.70 7.59 18.89
CA GLU A 190 10.80 6.63 19.07
C GLU A 190 10.98 5.63 17.90
N GLY A 191 10.81 6.12 16.67
CA GLY A 191 10.94 5.30 15.45
C GLY A 191 9.73 4.42 15.13
N GLU A 192 8.66 4.49 15.92
CA GLU A 192 7.37 3.86 15.65
C GLU A 192 6.34 4.86 15.11
N THR A 193 5.39 4.36 14.32
CA THR A 193 4.22 5.10 13.85
C THR A 193 2.96 4.58 14.52
N TYR A 194 2.13 5.50 14.99
CA TYR A 194 0.82 5.23 15.55
C TYR A 194 -0.22 5.83 14.64
N ASP A 195 -1.12 4.99 14.19
CA ASP A 195 -2.06 5.35 13.15
C ASP A 195 -3.06 6.39 13.68
N VAL A 196 -3.56 6.21 14.91
CA VAL A 196 -4.48 7.15 15.55
C VAL A 196 -3.95 7.55 16.93
N ALA A 197 -4.22 8.79 17.34
CA ALA A 197 -4.04 9.23 18.71
C ALA A 197 -5.29 9.96 19.21
N VAL A 198 -5.53 9.85 20.51
CA VAL A 198 -6.60 10.57 21.20
C VAL A 198 -5.99 11.45 22.27
N ASP A 199 -6.22 12.76 22.15
CA ASP A 199 -5.77 13.78 23.07
C ASP A 199 -6.88 14.12 24.07
N GLY A 200 -6.58 13.95 25.35
CA GLY A 200 -7.32 14.54 26.46
C GLY A 200 -6.66 15.81 26.99
N PRO A 201 -7.22 16.42 28.04
CA PRO A 201 -6.67 17.66 28.61
C PRO A 201 -5.25 17.52 29.18
N LYS A 202 -4.89 16.34 29.69
CA LYS A 202 -3.61 16.08 30.38
C LYS A 202 -2.81 14.92 29.81
N GLU A 203 -3.50 13.98 29.18
CA GLU A 203 -2.92 12.71 28.75
C GLU A 203 -3.26 12.45 27.27
N ARG A 204 -2.49 11.53 26.67
CA ARG A 204 -2.66 11.09 25.29
C ARG A 204 -2.64 9.58 25.24
N ILE A 205 -3.56 9.00 24.46
CA ILE A 205 -3.58 7.58 24.13
C ILE A 205 -3.12 7.41 22.68
N LEU A 206 -2.18 6.50 22.46
CA LEU A 206 -1.72 6.09 21.14
C LEU A 206 -2.40 4.78 20.70
N ILE A 207 -2.86 4.73 19.46
CA ILE A 207 -3.68 3.63 18.94
C ILE A 207 -3.07 3.15 17.61
N PRO A 208 -2.21 2.12 17.65
CA PRO A 208 -1.80 1.45 16.42
C PRO A 208 -2.94 0.55 15.91
N VAL A 209 -3.23 0.65 14.62
CA VAL A 209 -4.26 -0.13 13.90
C VAL A 209 -3.56 -1.15 13.02
N LYS A 210 -3.65 -2.42 13.38
CA LYS A 210 -2.96 -3.52 12.68
C LYS A 210 -3.98 -4.49 12.11
N THR A 211 -3.94 -4.66 10.79
CA THR A 211 -4.86 -5.53 10.05
C THR A 211 -4.12 -6.71 9.46
N ARG A 212 -4.79 -7.87 9.38
CA ARG A 212 -4.21 -9.05 8.77
C ARG A 212 -5.21 -10.04 8.20
N GLU A 213 -4.89 -10.53 7.01
CA GLU A 213 -5.73 -11.48 6.25
C GLU A 213 -5.34 -12.95 6.44
N THR A 214 -4.10 -13.25 6.86
CA THR A 214 -3.58 -14.63 6.87
C THR A 214 -3.47 -15.22 8.28
N MET A 215 -3.95 -16.46 8.40
CA MET A 215 -4.23 -17.19 9.64
C MET A 215 -3.01 -17.88 10.32
N GLY A 216 -1.76 -17.66 9.85
CA GLY A 216 -0.60 -18.35 10.46
C GLY A 216 0.78 -18.11 9.84
N GLY A 217 1.77 -18.87 10.32
CA GLY A 217 3.17 -18.88 9.84
C GLY A 217 4.11 -17.87 10.52
N GLY A 218 5.39 -17.83 10.09
CA GLY A 218 6.40 -16.91 10.65
C GLY A 218 6.00 -15.43 10.57
N HIS A 219 5.15 -15.07 9.62
CA HIS A 219 4.56 -13.75 9.54
C HIS A 219 3.71 -13.43 10.77
N ALA A 220 2.96 -14.38 11.37
CA ALA A 220 2.12 -14.12 12.54
C ALA A 220 2.95 -13.65 13.75
N LEU A 221 4.17 -14.17 13.88
CA LEU A 221 5.15 -13.71 14.85
C LEU A 221 5.63 -12.28 14.55
N LEU A 222 5.90 -11.94 13.28
CA LEU A 222 6.27 -10.57 12.89
C LEU A 222 5.15 -9.57 13.22
N PHE A 223 3.90 -9.92 12.93
CA PHE A 223 2.74 -9.08 13.25
C PHE A 223 2.57 -8.87 14.76
N THR A 224 2.74 -9.93 15.55
CA THR A 224 2.72 -9.84 17.02
C THR A 224 3.88 -8.97 17.52
N ARG A 225 5.08 -9.16 16.98
CA ARG A 225 6.28 -8.38 17.31
C ARG A 225 6.09 -6.90 17.02
N ASP A 226 5.49 -6.56 15.88
CA ASP A 226 5.29 -5.15 15.50
C ASP A 226 4.30 -4.48 16.46
N ILE A 227 3.23 -5.17 16.89
CA ILE A 227 2.33 -4.69 17.96
C ILE A 227 3.09 -4.50 19.28
N HIS A 228 3.90 -5.49 19.67
CA HIS A 228 4.73 -5.40 20.88
C HIS A 228 5.69 -4.21 20.87
N LYS A 229 6.29 -3.93 19.72
CA LYS A 229 7.24 -2.83 19.54
C LYS A 229 6.54 -1.49 19.74
N SER A 230 5.36 -1.31 19.13
CA SER A 230 4.55 -0.10 19.33
C SER A 230 4.09 0.05 20.79
N ILE A 231 3.66 -1.03 21.46
CA ILE A 231 3.30 -0.95 22.90
C ILE A 231 4.51 -0.54 23.74
N SER A 232 5.67 -1.14 23.48
CA SER A 232 6.88 -0.91 24.27
C SER A 232 7.41 0.52 24.10
N ALA A 233 7.37 1.05 22.87
CA ALA A 233 7.80 2.42 22.57
C ALA A 233 6.88 3.46 23.23
N ALA A 234 5.55 3.28 23.17
CA ALA A 234 4.61 4.18 23.86
C ALA A 234 4.82 4.17 25.38
N ARG A 235 5.01 2.98 25.97
CA ARG A 235 5.25 2.82 27.40
C ARG A 235 6.57 3.44 27.84
N ALA A 236 7.63 3.33 27.03
CA ALA A 236 8.91 3.97 27.31
C ALA A 236 8.80 5.51 27.33
N ALA A 237 7.84 6.07 26.59
CA ALA A 237 7.50 7.49 26.62
C ALA A 237 6.40 7.82 27.65
N GLU A 238 6.07 6.90 28.56
CA GLU A 238 5.03 7.05 29.59
C GLU A 238 3.62 7.34 29.04
N LEU A 239 3.35 6.95 27.79
CA LEU A 239 2.06 7.08 27.15
C LEU A 239 1.26 5.77 27.19
N GLU A 240 -0.06 5.89 27.29
CA GLU A 240 -0.95 4.75 27.17
C GLU A 240 -1.10 4.32 25.70
N CYS A 241 -1.18 3.01 25.47
CA CYS A 241 -1.28 2.43 24.14
C CYS A 241 -2.41 1.40 24.11
N ILE A 242 -3.37 1.59 23.19
CA ILE A 242 -4.49 0.68 22.96
C ILE A 242 -4.39 0.18 21.52
N PRO A 243 -3.75 -0.96 21.26
CA PRO A 243 -3.72 -1.54 19.92
C PRO A 243 -5.12 -2.00 19.48
N ILE A 244 -5.44 -1.68 18.23
CA ILE A 244 -6.57 -2.25 17.50
C ILE A 244 -6.04 -3.31 16.55
N VAL A 245 -6.53 -4.54 16.72
CA VAL A 245 -6.10 -5.70 15.94
C VAL A 245 -7.32 -6.27 15.19
N ILE A 246 -7.25 -6.28 13.87
CA ILE A 246 -8.29 -6.84 12.99
C ILE A 246 -7.68 -7.99 12.23
N ALA A 247 -7.94 -9.21 12.68
CA ALA A 247 -7.38 -10.40 12.08
C ALA A 247 -8.29 -11.59 12.33
N GLU A 248 -8.50 -12.42 11.32
CA GLU A 248 -9.27 -13.66 11.46
C GLU A 248 -8.38 -14.79 11.97
N SER A 249 -8.86 -15.54 12.96
CA SER A 249 -8.18 -16.74 13.49
C SER A 249 -6.73 -16.48 13.88
N TRP A 250 -6.44 -15.30 14.45
CA TRP A 250 -5.09 -14.95 14.83
C TRP A 250 -4.61 -15.81 16.01
N GLY A 251 -3.68 -16.72 15.74
CA GLY A 251 -3.10 -17.63 16.75
C GLY A 251 -2.11 -16.97 17.72
N GLY A 252 -1.95 -15.64 17.69
CA GLY A 252 -1.17 -14.91 18.69
C GLY A 252 -1.93 -14.88 20.01
N LYS A 253 -1.22 -15.03 21.14
CA LYS A 253 -1.85 -14.88 22.46
C LYS A 253 -2.05 -13.38 22.71
N LEU A 254 -3.28 -12.89 22.58
CA LEU A 254 -3.66 -11.53 23.00
C LEU A 254 -3.13 -11.20 24.40
N GLU A 255 -3.22 -12.18 25.30
CA GLU A 255 -2.72 -12.11 26.69
C GLU A 255 -1.21 -11.89 26.81
N SER A 256 -0.44 -12.27 25.79
CA SER A 256 1.01 -12.01 25.78
C SER A 256 1.34 -10.57 25.41
N LEU A 257 0.41 -9.82 24.81
CA LEU A 257 0.61 -8.41 24.54
C LEU A 257 0.62 -7.66 25.88
N ASN A 258 1.74 -7.02 26.22
CA ASN A 258 1.91 -6.24 27.45
C ASN A 258 1.12 -4.90 27.43
N ALA A 259 -0.08 -4.88 26.84
CA ALA A 259 -1.00 -3.75 26.81
C ALA A 259 -2.11 -3.97 27.84
N LYS A 260 -2.54 -2.90 28.51
CA LYS A 260 -3.66 -2.95 29.47
C LYS A 260 -4.98 -3.31 28.77
N HIS A 261 -5.14 -2.81 27.55
CA HIS A 261 -6.34 -2.99 26.74
C HIS A 261 -5.93 -3.26 25.30
N VAL A 262 -6.64 -4.20 24.66
CA VAL A 262 -6.50 -4.52 23.25
C VAL A 262 -7.90 -4.63 22.67
N ILE A 263 -8.14 -3.92 21.58
CA ILE A 263 -9.39 -4.02 20.82
C ILE A 263 -9.16 -5.04 19.72
N TYR A 264 -9.80 -6.20 19.82
CA TYR A 264 -9.64 -7.29 18.85
C TYR A 264 -10.93 -7.55 18.09
N VAL A 265 -10.84 -7.60 16.77
CA VAL A 265 -11.93 -8.01 15.88
C VAL A 265 -11.50 -9.27 15.12
N ASP A 266 -12.10 -10.41 15.49
CA ASP A 266 -11.82 -11.73 14.91
C ASP A 266 -12.54 -11.92 13.56
N ARG A 267 -12.17 -11.11 12.57
CA ARG A 267 -12.72 -11.17 11.21
C ARG A 267 -11.68 -10.81 10.17
N ASN A 268 -11.94 -11.27 8.95
CA ASN A 268 -11.08 -10.96 7.83
C ASN A 268 -11.20 -9.47 7.49
N PRO A 269 -10.10 -8.70 7.43
CA PRO A 269 -10.17 -7.27 7.11
C PRO A 269 -10.68 -7.01 5.67
N ASN A 270 -10.78 -8.03 4.82
CA ASN A 270 -11.45 -7.90 3.53
C ASN A 270 -12.98 -7.79 3.66
N GLN A 271 -13.58 -8.23 4.76
CA GLN A 271 -15.03 -8.20 5.01
C GLN A 271 -15.44 -6.89 5.73
N ILE A 272 -15.15 -5.74 5.12
CA ILE A 272 -15.33 -4.41 5.75
C ILE A 272 -16.74 -4.22 6.33
N LYS A 273 -17.78 -4.68 5.61
CA LYS A 273 -19.19 -4.58 6.04
C LYS A 273 -19.49 -5.34 7.34
N GLU A 274 -18.73 -6.39 7.64
CA GLU A 274 -18.84 -7.16 8.88
C GLU A 274 -17.92 -6.60 9.97
N VAL A 275 -16.70 -6.19 9.58
CA VAL A 275 -15.67 -5.69 10.50
C VAL A 275 -16.09 -4.36 11.14
N GLU A 276 -16.63 -3.42 10.36
CA GLU A 276 -16.90 -2.07 10.84
C GLU A 276 -17.93 -2.03 11.99
N PRO A 277 -19.08 -2.72 11.92
CA PRO A 277 -20.01 -2.80 13.06
C PRO A 277 -19.38 -3.41 14.31
N MET A 278 -18.60 -4.49 14.16
CA MET A 278 -17.91 -5.15 15.28
C MET A 278 -16.85 -4.25 15.91
N LEU A 279 -16.09 -3.53 15.08
CA LEU A 279 -15.09 -2.58 15.54
C LEU A 279 -15.73 -1.44 16.35
N ARG A 280 -16.89 -0.94 15.90
CA ARG A 280 -17.66 0.08 16.64
C ARG A 280 -18.09 -0.43 18.01
N GLU A 281 -18.59 -1.65 18.10
CA GLU A 281 -18.98 -2.27 19.37
C GLU A 281 -17.78 -2.41 20.32
N GLN A 282 -16.65 -2.90 19.84
CA GLN A 282 -15.45 -3.07 20.66
C GLN A 282 -14.85 -1.73 21.13
N ILE A 283 -14.83 -0.70 20.27
CA ILE A 283 -14.42 0.65 20.68
C ILE A 283 -15.40 1.22 21.72
N ALA A 284 -16.71 1.03 21.53
CA ALA A 284 -17.73 1.47 22.48
C ALA A 284 -17.58 0.80 23.86
N ALA A 285 -17.18 -0.47 23.90
CA ALA A 285 -16.88 -1.16 25.17
C ALA A 285 -15.68 -0.53 25.92
N CYS A 286 -14.77 0.14 25.21
CA CYS A 286 -13.62 0.85 25.78
C CYS A 286 -13.91 2.30 26.22
N MET A 287 -15.15 2.80 26.06
CA MET A 287 -15.51 4.18 26.46
C MET A 287 -15.16 4.56 27.90
N PRO A 288 -15.22 3.67 28.92
CA PRO A 288 -14.77 4.03 30.27
C PRO A 288 -13.33 4.52 30.37
N ILE A 289 -12.45 4.10 29.44
CA ILE A 289 -11.05 4.56 29.38
C ILE A 289 -11.01 5.99 28.85
N PHE A 290 -11.72 6.26 27.76
CA PHE A 290 -11.79 7.60 27.17
C PHE A 290 -12.51 8.62 28.07
N VAL A 291 -13.51 8.19 28.84
CA VAL A 291 -14.13 9.04 29.87
C VAL A 291 -13.12 9.49 30.93
N LYS A 292 -12.20 8.61 31.35
CA LYS A 292 -11.12 8.97 32.28
C LYS A 292 -10.11 9.91 31.64
N LEU A 293 -9.77 9.68 30.37
CA LEU A 293 -8.87 10.55 29.59
C LEU A 293 -9.41 11.98 29.47
N ALA A 294 -10.73 12.14 29.45
CA ALA A 294 -11.40 13.43 29.33
C ALA A 294 -11.45 14.25 30.64
N ALA A 295 -11.06 13.67 31.78
CA ALA A 295 -11.05 14.30 33.11
C ALA A 295 -9.71 14.97 33.46
#